data_AF-A0A956RR39-F1
#
_entry.id   AF-A0A956RR39-F1
#
_cell.length_a   1.000
_cell.length_b   1.000
_cell.length_c   1.000
_cell.angle_alpha   90.00
_cell.angle_beta   90.00
_cell.angle_gamma   90.00
#
_symmetry.space_group_name_H-M   'P 1'
#
loop_
_entity.id
_entity.type
_entity.pdbx_description
1 polymer ?
#
loop_
_entity_poly.entity_id
_entity_poly.type
_entity_poly.pdbx_seq_one_letter_code
_entity_poly.pdbx_strand_id
1 'polypeptide(L)'
;MKRQTARTARARGDGAEKSSARVSPPHPRAKSPGTPTKTTHPLRLFAGSANLPLAHAVAKALGTKLGGCTTTHLPDTEVHVLLDDPVRDDDIFFIQPCPPPVNDNLLELLLYLDAFRRASAHSITAVVP
;
A
#
# COMPACT_ATOMS: atom_id res chain seq x y z
N MET A 1 33.11 38.84 46.09
CA MET A 1 32.73 40.27 46.26
C MET A 1 33.23 41.01 45.03
N LYS A 2 32.46 41.73 44.20
CA LYS A 2 31.11 42.29 44.24
C LYS A 2 30.47 42.16 42.84
N ARG A 3 29.15 41.98 42.84
CA ARG A 3 28.24 42.08 41.69
C ARG A 3 28.01 43.54 41.30
N GLN A 4 27.65 43.79 40.04
CA GLN A 4 26.48 44.56 39.56
C GLN A 4 26.66 44.86 38.05
N THR A 5 25.92 44.19 37.14
CA THR A 5 24.58 44.56 36.59
C THR A 5 24.60 45.91 35.87
N ALA A 6 24.25 45.99 34.58
CA ALA A 6 22.88 46.11 34.05
C ALA A 6 23.02 46.47 32.55
N ARG A 7 22.11 46.28 31.59
CA ARG A 7 20.77 45.69 31.42
C ARG A 7 20.33 46.13 30.01
N THR A 8 19.31 45.47 29.44
CA THR A 8 18.33 46.02 28.46
C THR A 8 18.66 45.82 26.96
N ALA A 9 17.74 45.52 26.03
CA ALA A 9 16.50 44.72 25.92
C ALA A 9 15.91 45.00 24.50
N ARG A 10 15.19 44.02 23.92
CA ARG A 10 14.19 44.12 22.82
C ARG A 10 14.75 44.46 21.42
N ALA A 11 14.16 44.09 20.27
CA ALA A 11 12.82 43.64 19.88
C ALA A 11 12.93 42.82 18.57
N ARG A 12 12.08 41.79 18.32
CA ARG A 12 10.89 41.76 17.42
C ARG A 12 11.13 41.78 15.90
N GLY A 13 10.45 40.83 15.22
CA GLY A 13 10.01 40.88 13.81
C GLY A 13 11.14 40.63 12.80
N ASP A 14 10.97 40.05 11.63
CA ASP A 14 9.86 39.53 10.84
C ASP A 14 10.56 38.57 9.84
N GLY A 15 9.98 37.44 9.44
CA GLY A 15 9.04 37.45 8.32
C GLY A 15 9.77 37.54 6.97
N ALA A 16 9.59 36.47 6.17
CA ALA A 16 9.80 36.42 4.71
C ALA A 16 11.23 36.25 4.18
N GLU A 17 11.75 35.02 4.24
CA GLU A 17 12.77 34.56 3.29
C GLU A 17 12.12 33.78 2.13
N LYS A 18 11.71 34.57 1.15
CA LYS A 18 11.68 34.32 -0.30
C LYS A 18 11.66 32.85 -0.76
N SER A 19 10.46 32.46 -1.18
CA SER A 19 10.20 31.59 -2.33
C SER A 19 11.06 32.00 -3.54
N SER A 20 11.91 31.10 -4.02
CA SER A 20 12.41 31.09 -5.40
C SER A 20 12.89 29.70 -5.79
N ALA A 21 12.09 29.07 -6.66
CA ALA A 21 12.48 28.10 -7.69
C ALA A 21 13.48 26.99 -7.32
N ARG A 22 12.94 25.80 -7.00
CA ARG A 22 13.48 24.54 -7.53
C ARG A 22 12.39 23.83 -8.33
N VAL A 23 12.48 24.00 -9.64
CA VAL A 23 11.84 23.14 -10.63
C VAL A 23 12.25 21.71 -10.33
N SER A 24 11.31 20.90 -9.83
CA SER A 24 11.49 19.46 -9.72
C SER A 24 11.17 18.81 -11.08
N PRO A 25 11.96 17.82 -11.51
CA PRO A 25 11.92 17.28 -12.86
C PRO A 25 10.57 16.61 -13.21
N PRO A 26 10.25 16.50 -14.51
CA PRO A 26 9.00 15.92 -15.00
C PRO A 26 8.88 14.44 -14.63
N HIS A 27 7.62 14.00 -14.55
CA HIS A 27 7.18 12.65 -14.26
C HIS A 27 8.01 11.57 -14.97
N PRO A 28 8.27 10.40 -14.34
CA PRO A 28 8.95 9.30 -15.01
C PRO A 28 8.15 8.89 -16.26
N ARG A 29 8.83 8.97 -17.40
CA ARG A 29 8.33 8.66 -18.75
C ARG A 29 7.44 7.42 -18.78
N ALA A 30 6.33 7.54 -19.51
CA ALA A 30 5.59 6.42 -20.07
C ALA A 30 6.58 5.42 -20.70
N LYS A 31 6.58 4.18 -20.20
CA LYS A 31 7.35 3.08 -20.78
C LYS A 31 6.75 2.74 -22.15
N SER A 32 7.56 2.89 -23.19
CA SER A 32 7.28 2.44 -24.55
C SER A 32 7.00 0.92 -24.60
N PRO A 33 6.17 0.45 -25.54
CA PRO A 33 5.72 -0.94 -25.57
C PRO A 33 6.83 -1.87 -26.07
N GLY A 34 7.04 -3.02 -25.41
CA GLY A 34 7.57 -4.20 -26.12
C GLY A 34 8.73 -5.01 -25.52
N THR A 35 9.27 -4.70 -24.33
CA THR A 35 10.27 -5.59 -23.71
C THR A 35 9.68 -6.29 -22.50
N PRO A 36 9.57 -7.63 -22.45
CA PRO A 36 9.23 -8.32 -21.21
C PRO A 36 10.43 -8.17 -20.26
N THR A 37 10.39 -7.14 -19.41
CA THR A 37 11.27 -7.02 -18.26
C THR A 37 11.06 -8.25 -17.40
N LYS A 38 12.08 -9.11 -17.29
CA LYS A 38 12.07 -10.23 -16.35
C LYS A 38 11.72 -9.68 -14.97
N THR A 39 10.58 -10.08 -14.43
CA THR A 39 10.26 -9.85 -13.01
C THR A 39 11.23 -10.70 -12.21
N THR A 40 12.06 -10.06 -11.39
CA THR A 40 13.05 -10.74 -10.53
C THR A 40 12.34 -11.55 -9.43
N HIS A 41 11.13 -11.15 -9.09
CA HIS A 41 10.31 -11.73 -8.02
C HIS A 41 9.17 -12.57 -8.61
N PRO A 42 8.76 -13.68 -7.96
CA PRO A 42 7.62 -14.47 -8.39
C PRO A 42 6.33 -13.66 -8.28
N LEU A 43 5.49 -13.73 -9.31
CA LEU A 43 4.16 -13.12 -9.30
C LEU A 43 3.19 -14.02 -8.54
N ARG A 44 2.51 -13.46 -7.53
CA ARG A 44 1.45 -14.16 -6.80
C ARG A 44 0.15 -13.37 -6.81
N LEU A 45 -0.93 -14.08 -7.10
CA LEU A 45 -2.28 -13.52 -7.13
C LEU A 45 -3.05 -13.96 -5.89
N PHE A 46 -3.64 -13.01 -5.19
CA PHE A 46 -4.49 -13.22 -4.02
C PHE A 46 -5.80 -12.47 -4.22
N ALA A 47 -6.83 -12.85 -3.47
CA ALA A 47 -8.12 -12.19 -3.52
C ALA A 47 -8.80 -12.19 -2.16
N GLY A 48 -9.51 -11.11 -1.86
CA GLY A 48 -10.38 -11.07 -0.70
C GLY A 48 -11.75 -11.70 -0.98
N SER A 49 -12.63 -11.60 0.01
CA SER A 49 -13.94 -12.23 0.04
C SER A 49 -14.95 -11.60 -0.93
N ALA A 50 -14.71 -10.36 -1.39
CA ALA A 50 -15.72 -9.57 -2.09
C ALA A 50 -16.11 -10.13 -3.47
N ASN A 51 -15.15 -10.71 -4.22
CA ASN A 51 -15.43 -11.29 -5.54
C ASN A 51 -14.41 -12.36 -5.97
N LEU A 52 -14.52 -13.54 -5.37
CA LEU A 52 -13.73 -14.71 -5.77
C LEU A 52 -13.94 -15.14 -7.24
N PRO A 53 -15.15 -15.11 -7.83
CA PRO A 53 -15.35 -15.47 -9.24
C PRO A 53 -14.48 -14.65 -10.21
N LEU A 54 -14.39 -13.33 -9.98
CA LEU A 54 -13.53 -12.45 -10.78
C LEU A 54 -12.06 -12.84 -10.61
N ALA A 55 -11.61 -13.05 -9.38
CA ALA A 55 -10.23 -13.44 -9.11
C ALA A 55 -9.85 -14.76 -9.80
N HIS A 56 -10.74 -15.76 -9.78
CA HIS A 56 -10.54 -17.01 -10.51
C HIS A 56 -10.49 -16.81 -12.02
N ALA A 57 -11.34 -15.93 -12.58
CA ALA A 57 -11.30 -15.60 -14.01
C ALA A 57 -9.97 -14.95 -14.40
N VAL A 58 -9.45 -14.03 -13.59
CA VAL A 58 -8.13 -13.40 -13.79
C VAL A 58 -7.01 -14.43 -13.66
N ALA A 59 -7.04 -15.28 -12.63
CA ALA A 59 -6.06 -16.35 -12.43
C ALA A 59 -6.00 -17.29 -13.65
N LYS A 60 -7.17 -17.69 -14.16
CA LYS A 60 -7.31 -18.53 -15.36
C LYS A 60 -6.76 -17.84 -16.61
N ALA A 61 -7.05 -16.55 -16.80
CA ALA A 61 -6.53 -15.78 -17.93
C ALA A 61 -5.00 -15.64 -17.90
N LEU A 62 -4.40 -15.56 -16.70
CA LEU A 62 -2.95 -15.49 -16.50
C LEU A 62 -2.26 -16.87 -16.44
N GLY A 63 -3.03 -17.97 -16.45
CA GLY A 63 -2.48 -19.33 -16.28
C GLY A 63 -1.85 -19.58 -14.90
N THR A 64 -2.28 -18.85 -13.88
CA THR A 64 -1.79 -18.97 -12.50
C THR A 64 -2.89 -19.46 -11.55
N LYS A 65 -2.54 -19.71 -10.30
CA LYS A 65 -3.48 -20.08 -9.22
C LYS A 65 -3.57 -18.93 -8.21
N LEU A 66 -4.71 -18.84 -7.53
CA LEU A 66 -4.83 -17.97 -6.38
C LEU A 66 -4.01 -18.55 -5.22
N GLY A 67 -3.31 -17.68 -4.51
CA GLY A 67 -2.69 -18.02 -3.23
C GLY A 67 -3.73 -18.24 -2.14
N GLY A 68 -3.37 -19.05 -1.16
CA GLY A 68 -4.16 -19.32 0.02
C GLY A 68 -4.20 -18.11 0.94
N CYS A 69 -5.40 -17.57 1.12
CA CYS A 69 -5.70 -16.61 2.16
C CYS A 69 -7.12 -16.84 2.67
N THR A 70 -7.30 -16.62 3.96
CA THR A 70 -8.58 -16.86 4.64
C THR A 70 -9.05 -15.58 5.32
N THR A 71 -10.31 -15.23 5.10
CA THR A 71 -11.00 -14.14 5.80
C THR A 71 -12.02 -14.73 6.75
N THR A 72 -12.02 -14.29 8.00
CA THR A 72 -12.98 -14.71 9.01
C THR A 72 -13.68 -13.46 9.56
N HIS A 73 -15.01 -13.42 9.45
CA HIS A 73 -15.82 -12.40 10.10
C HIS A 73 -16.21 -12.88 11.50
N LEU A 74 -15.93 -12.06 12.51
CA LEU A 74 -16.27 -12.33 13.89
C LEU A 74 -17.67 -11.77 14.23
N PRO A 75 -18.32 -12.28 15.29
CA PRO A 75 -19.68 -11.88 15.67
C PRO A 75 -19.84 -10.41 16.10
N ASP A 76 -18.73 -9.75 16.44
CA ASP A 76 -18.64 -8.36 16.88
C ASP A 76 -18.29 -7.39 15.75
N THR A 77 -18.49 -7.81 14.49
CA THR A 77 -18.17 -7.06 13.26
C THR A 77 -16.68 -6.89 12.97
N GLU A 78 -15.81 -7.54 13.76
CA GLU A 78 -14.39 -7.57 13.44
C GLU A 78 -14.09 -8.49 12.25
N VAL A 79 -13.06 -8.14 11.49
CA VAL A 79 -12.57 -8.92 10.36
C VAL A 79 -11.16 -9.39 10.69
N HIS A 80 -10.94 -10.70 10.57
CA HIS A 80 -9.63 -11.32 10.73
C HIS A 80 -9.16 -11.88 9.38
N VAL A 81 -7.91 -11.62 9.03
CA VAL A 81 -7.30 -12.10 7.79
C VAL A 81 -6.07 -12.95 8.10
N LEU A 82 -5.92 -14.04 7.35
CA LEU A 82 -4.77 -14.93 7.44
C LEU A 82 -4.22 -15.18 6.04
N LEU A 83 -2.88 -15.18 5.94
CA LEU A 83 -2.17 -15.66 4.77
C LEU A 83 -1.79 -17.12 5.03
N ASP A 84 -2.34 -18.04 4.23
CA ASP A 84 -2.10 -19.47 4.40
C ASP A 84 -0.78 -19.90 3.75
N ASP A 85 -0.34 -19.15 2.73
CA ASP A 85 0.91 -19.38 2.05
C ASP A 85 1.99 -18.34 2.42
N PRO A 86 3.29 -18.72 2.39
CA PRO A 86 4.39 -17.76 2.50
C PRO A 86 4.43 -16.84 1.27
N VAL A 87 4.73 -15.55 1.51
CA VAL A 87 4.69 -14.46 0.49
C VAL A 87 5.94 -13.59 0.47
N ARG A 88 7.02 -14.05 1.09
CA ARG A 88 8.27 -13.29 1.24
C ARG A 88 8.93 -13.10 -0.12
N ASP A 89 9.37 -11.88 -0.40
CA ASP A 89 10.05 -11.50 -1.65
C ASP A 89 9.21 -11.77 -2.93
N ASP A 90 7.89 -11.89 -2.79
CA ASP A 90 6.97 -12.05 -3.92
C ASP A 90 6.37 -10.71 -4.36
N ASP A 91 6.04 -10.62 -5.66
CA ASP A 91 5.24 -9.55 -6.24
C ASP A 91 3.75 -9.90 -6.11
N ILE A 92 3.09 -9.27 -5.14
CA ILE A 92 1.70 -9.56 -4.78
C ILE A 92 0.75 -8.70 -5.60
N PHE A 93 -0.20 -9.36 -6.25
CA PHE A 93 -1.39 -8.74 -6.83
C PHE A 93 -2.60 -9.18 -6.00
N PHE A 94 -3.24 -8.23 -5.34
CA PHE A 94 -4.38 -8.52 -4.47
C PHE A 94 -5.65 -7.92 -5.07
N ILE A 95 -6.60 -8.79 -5.44
CA ILE A 95 -7.88 -8.39 -6.03
C ILE A 95 -8.92 -8.27 -4.92
N GLN A 96 -9.43 -7.07 -4.70
CA GLN A 96 -10.52 -6.83 -3.76
C GLN A 96 -11.36 -5.66 -4.24
N PRO A 97 -12.50 -5.93 -4.89
CA PRO A 97 -13.51 -4.92 -5.16
C PRO A 97 -14.13 -4.40 -3.84
N CYS A 98 -14.65 -3.18 -3.88
CA CYS A 98 -15.32 -2.57 -2.72
C CYS A 98 -16.82 -2.33 -2.96
N PRO A 99 -17.65 -3.36 -3.18
CA PRO A 99 -19.10 -3.20 -3.29
C PRO A 99 -19.71 -2.91 -1.91
N PRO A 100 -20.99 -2.50 -1.83
CA PRO A 100 -21.72 -2.44 -0.57
C PRO A 100 -21.75 -3.82 0.14
N PRO A 101 -21.41 -3.91 1.44
CA PRO A 101 -20.98 -2.85 2.35
C PRO A 101 -19.51 -2.42 2.11
N VAL A 102 -19.33 -1.16 1.68
CA VAL A 102 -18.03 -0.65 1.20
C VAL A 102 -16.98 -0.66 2.30
N ASN A 103 -17.37 -0.33 3.53
CA ASN A 103 -16.46 -0.20 4.66
C ASN A 103 -15.83 -1.54 5.05
N ASP A 104 -16.61 -2.63 5.01
CA ASP A 104 -16.12 -3.95 5.41
C ASP A 104 -15.11 -4.47 4.38
N ASN A 105 -15.44 -4.32 3.09
CA ASN A 105 -14.54 -4.70 1.99
C ASN A 105 -13.25 -3.87 1.98
N LEU A 106 -13.35 -2.56 2.30
CA LEU A 106 -12.20 -1.68 2.46
C LEU A 106 -11.34 -2.08 3.66
N LEU A 107 -11.97 -2.39 4.80
CA LEU A 107 -11.25 -2.80 6.00
C LEU A 107 -10.51 -4.12 5.76
N GLU A 108 -11.16 -5.09 5.13
CA GLU A 108 -10.56 -6.35 4.72
C GLU A 108 -9.35 -6.13 3.80
N LEU A 109 -9.48 -5.26 2.79
CA LEU A 109 -8.36 -4.87 1.91
C LEU A 109 -7.18 -4.34 2.73
N LEU A 110 -7.42 -3.38 3.62
CA LEU A 110 -6.36 -2.76 4.42
C LEU A 110 -5.66 -3.77 5.34
N LEU A 111 -6.42 -4.70 5.93
CA LEU A 111 -5.88 -5.78 6.76
C LEU A 111 -4.97 -6.71 5.96
N TYR A 112 -5.38 -7.10 4.75
CA TYR A 112 -4.53 -7.91 3.87
C TYR A 112 -3.25 -7.18 3.45
N LEU A 113 -3.35 -5.90 3.08
CA LEU A 113 -2.19 -5.09 2.74
C LEU A 113 -1.19 -4.99 3.91
N ASP A 114 -1.68 -4.82 5.15
CA ASP A 114 -0.79 -4.84 6.32
C ASP A 114 -0.19 -6.23 6.56
N ALA A 115 -0.97 -7.31 6.38
CA ALA A 115 -0.49 -8.68 6.49
C ALA A 115 0.65 -8.99 5.50
N PHE A 116 0.47 -8.64 4.21
CA PHE A 116 1.52 -8.80 3.18
C PHE A 116 2.77 -8.01 3.52
N ARG A 117 2.61 -6.76 4.00
CA ARG A 117 3.73 -5.91 4.39
C ARG A 117 4.51 -6.51 5.56
N ARG A 118 3.81 -7.02 6.58
CA ARG A 118 4.45 -7.70 7.73
C ARG A 118 5.11 -9.02 7.34
N ALA A 119 4.55 -9.73 6.35
CA ALA A 119 5.13 -10.95 5.80
C ALA A 119 6.34 -10.70 4.87
N SER A 120 6.76 -9.43 4.70
CA SER A 120 7.91 -9.03 3.87
C SER A 120 7.72 -9.33 2.36
N ALA A 121 6.52 -9.09 1.83
CA ALA A 121 6.32 -9.06 0.39
C ALA A 121 7.21 -8.00 -0.28
N HIS A 122 7.72 -8.28 -1.48
CA HIS A 122 8.59 -7.34 -2.21
C HIS A 122 7.79 -6.14 -2.74
N SER A 123 6.66 -6.42 -3.40
CA SER A 123 5.74 -5.40 -3.87
C SER A 123 4.30 -5.84 -3.66
N ILE A 124 3.42 -4.86 -3.44
CA ILE A 124 1.99 -5.11 -3.24
C ILE A 124 1.22 -4.18 -4.17
N THR A 125 0.48 -4.76 -5.10
CA THR A 125 -0.40 -4.07 -6.04
C THR A 125 -1.84 -4.40 -5.70
N ALA A 126 -2.57 -3.40 -5.20
CA ALA A 126 -4.01 -3.52 -4.99
C ALA A 126 -4.75 -3.32 -6.32
N VAL A 127 -5.57 -4.30 -6.69
CA VAL A 127 -6.47 -4.24 -7.84
C VAL A 127 -7.88 -4.08 -7.29
N VAL A 128 -8.44 -2.89 -7.45
CA VAL A 128 -9.79 -2.51 -6.96
C VAL A 128 -10.67 -2.20 -8.19
N PRO A 129 -11.40 -3.20 -8.71
CA PRO A 129 -12.31 -3.05 -9.86
C PRO A 129 -13.61 -2.32 -9.52
#